data_AF-A0AAW1LU25-F1
#
_entry.id   AF-A0AAW1LU25-F1
#
_cell.length_a   1.000
_cell.length_b   1.000
_cell.length_c   1.000
_cell.angle_alpha   90.00
_cell.angle_beta   90.00
_cell.angle_gamma   90.00
#
_symmetry.space_group_name_H-M   'P 1'
#
loop_
_entity.id
_entity.type
_entity.pdbx_description
1 polymer ?
#
loop_
_entity_poly.entity_id
_entity_poly.type
_entity_poly.pdbx_seq_one_letter_code
_entity_poly.pdbx_strand_id
1 'polypeptide(L)'
;MSNANTNKDTLNGIEENVDLDSFTKEGFKSLTGGIRHSNALPVDTDWNFYKLNESFNKITGNEGERLSKLINSILRKYDIDDNVNSRKSIKDKIELIVEANDSILEKISDNIDEINGIKKKNLQPVQFQTVTAELPTISGSWNRINRATFSVTSLGNLPKVNLNSTKSIHLLTGKNIIRPQTFFKDKIDNSNLYPWQPRITEKPNSIRPLAIFLEPTEFGEEFCHPYQTELDQFEPPSHQLQHVTPTKPKPVSETPLHMIETSERLDELVKELLKYPIIAVDLEHHSYRTFLGITCLMQISTIEADYIIDTLVLRDKLYLLNEVFTKPSIIKENVIRVLCIIIINATPMCQAIKQILERRTRNILEERMEKLAD
;
A
#
# COMPACT_ATOMS: atom_id res chain seq x y z
N MET A 1 -32.02 49.07 -12.74
CA MET A 1 -33.04 48.01 -12.60
C MET A 1 -32.51 46.78 -13.34
N SER A 2 -31.43 46.08 -12.98
CA SER A 2 -30.94 45.53 -11.69
C SER A 2 -32.02 44.73 -10.95
N ASN A 3 -31.86 43.45 -10.63
CA ASN A 3 -30.86 42.44 -10.96
C ASN A 3 -31.54 41.10 -10.70
N ALA A 4 -31.57 40.21 -11.68
CA ALA A 4 -31.85 38.79 -11.50
C ALA A 4 -30.52 38.05 -11.25
N ASN A 5 -30.58 36.90 -10.59
CA ASN A 5 -29.50 35.97 -10.20
C ASN A 5 -28.79 36.23 -8.86
N THR A 6 -29.31 35.60 -7.82
CA THR A 6 -28.52 35.05 -6.70
C THR A 6 -29.29 33.87 -6.14
N ASN A 7 -28.92 32.63 -6.50
CA ASN A 7 -29.20 31.38 -5.74
C ASN A 7 -28.65 30.14 -6.47
N LYS A 8 -27.43 30.24 -6.98
CA LYS A 8 -26.52 29.14 -7.31
C LYS A 8 -25.16 29.70 -6.94
N ASP A 9 -24.45 29.03 -6.04
CA ASP A 9 -23.06 29.28 -5.58
C ASP A 9 -22.95 29.43 -4.06
N THR A 10 -23.15 28.33 -3.32
CA THR A 10 -22.62 28.19 -1.94
C THR A 10 -22.09 26.77 -1.62
N LEU A 11 -21.84 25.93 -2.62
CA LEU A 11 -21.28 24.58 -2.41
C LEU A 11 -19.86 24.37 -2.95
N ASN A 12 -19.23 25.40 -3.50
CA ASN A 12 -17.85 25.36 -3.96
C ASN A 12 -17.04 26.39 -3.16
N GLY A 13 -16.31 25.93 -2.15
CA GLY A 13 -15.46 26.80 -1.34
C GLY A 13 -15.19 26.26 0.06
N ILE A 14 -14.74 25.01 0.17
CA ILE A 14 -13.93 24.63 1.34
C ILE A 14 -12.50 24.87 0.88
N GLU A 15 -12.02 26.10 1.12
CA GLU A 15 -10.64 26.48 0.90
C GLU A 15 -9.71 25.56 1.70
N GLU A 16 -8.68 25.08 1.02
CA GLU A 16 -7.54 24.37 1.60
C GLU A 16 -6.87 25.27 2.66
N ASN A 17 -6.67 24.71 3.85
CA ASN A 17 -6.12 25.33 5.08
C ASN A 17 -7.07 26.12 5.99
N VAL A 18 -8.25 25.58 6.27
CA VAL A 18 -8.83 25.83 7.61
C VAL A 18 -8.01 25.04 8.62
N ASP A 19 -7.24 25.74 9.44
CA ASP A 19 -6.55 25.18 10.61
C ASP A 19 -7.53 24.30 11.39
N LEU A 20 -7.16 23.03 11.61
CA LEU A 20 -8.01 22.04 12.27
C LEU A 20 -8.49 22.55 13.65
N ASP A 21 -7.64 23.32 14.33
CA ASP A 21 -7.97 23.97 15.60
C ASP A 21 -9.04 25.06 15.46
N SER A 22 -9.05 25.81 14.35
CA SER A 22 -10.09 26.79 14.06
C SER A 22 -11.42 26.10 13.73
N PHE A 23 -11.38 25.08 12.86
CA PHE A 23 -12.56 24.30 12.50
C PHE A 23 -13.21 23.64 13.72
N THR A 24 -12.40 23.02 14.58
CA THR A 24 -12.89 22.38 15.81
C THR A 24 -13.51 23.39 16.77
N LYS A 25 -12.89 24.56 16.99
CA LYS A 25 -13.44 25.63 17.84
C LYS A 25 -14.79 26.13 17.34
N GLU A 26 -14.93 26.37 16.04
CA GLU A 26 -16.19 26.81 15.44
C GLU A 26 -17.27 25.71 15.53
N GLY A 27 -16.88 24.47 15.25
CA GLY A 27 -17.73 23.30 15.42
C GLY A 27 -18.25 23.16 16.86
N PHE A 28 -17.38 23.27 17.86
CA PHE A 28 -17.75 23.21 19.29
C PHE A 28 -18.69 24.34 19.71
N LYS A 29 -18.46 25.57 19.20
CA LYS A 29 -19.36 26.71 19.45
C LYS A 29 -20.76 26.43 18.91
N SER A 30 -20.85 25.95 17.67
CA SER A 30 -22.13 25.60 17.03
C SER A 30 -22.84 24.46 17.77
N LEU A 31 -22.10 23.42 18.16
CA LEU A 31 -22.63 22.30 18.93
C LEU A 31 -23.16 22.73 20.31
N THR A 32 -22.41 23.55 21.03
CA THR A 32 -22.81 24.07 22.34
C THR A 32 -24.07 24.93 22.22
N GLY A 33 -24.16 25.74 21.17
CA GLY A 33 -25.37 26.48 20.81
C GLY A 33 -26.54 25.52 20.56
N GLY A 34 -26.35 24.49 19.74
CA GLY A 34 -27.38 23.48 19.46
C GLY A 34 -27.89 22.77 20.72
N ILE A 35 -26.98 22.33 21.60
CA ILE A 35 -27.32 21.71 22.89
C ILE A 35 -28.14 22.66 23.76
N ARG A 36 -27.75 23.93 23.84
CA ARG A 36 -28.50 24.94 24.60
C ARG A 36 -29.94 25.10 24.08
N HIS A 37 -30.13 25.17 22.76
CA HIS A 37 -31.48 25.27 22.17
C HIS A 37 -32.28 23.97 22.34
N SER A 38 -31.62 22.81 22.25
CA SER A 38 -32.27 21.51 22.52
C SER A 38 -32.77 21.41 23.96
N ASN A 39 -31.98 21.87 24.93
CA ASN A 39 -32.37 21.89 26.34
C ASN A 39 -33.45 22.93 26.65
N ALA A 40 -33.65 23.91 25.76
CA ALA A 40 -34.71 24.91 25.87
C ALA A 40 -36.05 24.45 25.24
N LEU A 41 -36.10 23.24 24.66
CA LEU A 41 -37.35 22.69 24.15
C LEU A 41 -38.35 22.42 25.28
N PRO A 42 -39.67 22.55 25.02
CA PRO A 42 -40.70 22.31 26.03
C PRO A 42 -40.62 20.88 26.57
N VAL A 43 -40.80 20.73 27.88
CA VAL A 43 -40.78 19.42 28.56
C VAL A 43 -42.17 19.15 29.14
N ASP A 44 -42.55 17.88 29.22
CA ASP A 44 -43.76 17.37 29.88
C ASP A 44 -45.08 18.08 29.50
N THR A 45 -45.60 18.95 30.38
CA THR A 45 -46.92 19.59 30.23
C THR A 45 -46.97 20.54 29.06
N ASP A 46 -45.92 21.33 28.86
CA ASP A 46 -45.85 22.31 27.78
C ASP A 46 -45.68 21.60 26.44
N TRP A 47 -44.92 20.50 26.43
CA TRP A 47 -44.79 19.64 25.25
C TRP A 47 -46.15 19.08 24.80
N ASN A 48 -46.94 18.57 25.75
CA ASN A 48 -48.27 18.05 25.45
C ASN A 48 -49.22 19.13 24.90
N PHE A 49 -49.10 20.37 25.37
CA PHE A 49 -49.83 21.51 24.83
C PHE A 49 -49.43 21.82 23.39
N TYR A 50 -48.12 21.92 23.10
CA TYR A 50 -47.63 22.19 21.74
C TYR A 50 -47.92 21.06 20.75
N LYS A 51 -47.98 19.82 21.22
CA LYS A 51 -48.33 18.64 20.41
C LYS A 51 -49.76 18.70 19.84
N LEU A 52 -50.65 19.50 20.42
CA LEU A 52 -51.99 19.72 19.87
C LEU A 52 -51.95 20.51 18.55
N ASN A 53 -50.86 21.24 18.27
CA ASN A 53 -50.69 21.98 17.04
C ASN A 53 -50.04 21.10 15.95
N GLU A 54 -50.72 20.97 14.81
CA GLU A 54 -50.23 20.16 13.68
C GLU A 54 -48.92 20.70 13.08
N SER A 55 -48.71 22.02 13.08
CA SER A 55 -47.49 22.65 12.55
C SER A 55 -46.27 22.29 13.41
N PHE A 56 -46.45 22.23 14.73
CA PHE A 56 -45.40 21.82 15.66
C PHE A 56 -44.98 20.36 15.44
N ASN A 57 -45.95 19.47 15.25
CA ASN A 57 -45.69 18.05 14.94
C ASN A 57 -44.96 17.86 13.60
N LYS A 58 -45.30 18.66 12.58
CA LYS A 58 -44.61 18.62 11.28
C LYS A 58 -43.16 19.07 11.39
N ILE A 59 -42.89 20.17 12.10
CA ILE A 59 -41.53 20.70 12.28
C ILE A 59 -40.67 19.72 13.11
N THR A 60 -41.19 19.26 14.26
CA THR A 60 -40.46 18.32 15.12
C THR A 60 -40.20 16.97 14.42
N GLY A 61 -41.15 16.49 13.62
CA GLY A 61 -40.95 15.29 12.79
C GLY A 61 -39.84 15.48 11.74
N ASN A 62 -39.86 16.58 10.99
CA ASN A 62 -38.85 16.87 9.97
C ASN A 62 -37.44 17.04 10.57
N GLU A 63 -37.32 17.77 11.68
CA GLU A 63 -36.04 17.91 12.39
C GLU A 63 -35.57 16.58 12.99
N GLY A 64 -36.47 15.74 13.50
CA GLY A 64 -36.15 14.38 13.96
C GLY A 64 -35.62 13.48 12.84
N GLU A 65 -36.22 13.55 11.65
CA GLU A 65 -35.72 12.84 10.46
C GLU A 65 -34.35 13.37 10.01
N ARG A 66 -34.15 14.69 10.04
CA ARG A 66 -32.87 15.32 9.71
C ARG A 66 -31.78 14.86 10.67
N LEU A 67 -32.04 14.84 11.98
CA LEU A 67 -31.11 14.32 12.98
C LEU A 67 -30.81 12.84 12.74
N SER A 68 -31.82 12.03 12.43
CA SER A 68 -31.62 10.61 12.12
C SER A 68 -30.74 10.41 10.88
N LYS A 69 -30.91 11.24 9.84
CA LYS A 69 -30.04 11.25 8.65
C LYS A 69 -28.59 11.62 9.01
N LEU A 70 -28.40 12.64 9.85
CA LEU A 70 -27.06 13.04 10.31
C LEU A 70 -26.38 11.94 11.12
N ILE A 71 -27.08 11.31 12.06
CA ILE A 71 -26.55 10.18 12.84
C ILE A 71 -26.16 9.04 11.90
N ASN A 72 -27.00 8.69 10.93
CA ASN A 72 -26.68 7.67 9.93
C ASN A 72 -25.44 8.02 9.08
N SER A 73 -25.28 9.29 8.69
CA SER A 73 -24.07 9.74 7.99
C SER A 73 -22.81 9.57 8.83
N ILE A 74 -22.91 9.80 10.14
CA ILE A 74 -21.80 9.58 11.08
C ILE A 74 -21.50 8.08 11.21
N LEU A 75 -22.53 7.24 11.45
CA LEU A 75 -22.36 5.79 11.61
C LEU A 75 -21.72 5.14 10.37
N ARG A 76 -22.17 5.51 9.17
CA ARG A 76 -21.59 5.04 7.90
C ARG A 76 -20.12 5.42 7.74
N LYS A 77 -19.72 6.60 8.22
CA LYS A 77 -18.31 7.03 8.17
C LYS A 77 -17.41 6.17 9.05
N TYR A 78 -17.96 5.54 10.09
CA TYR A 78 -17.23 4.66 11.00
C TYR A 78 -17.40 3.16 10.68
N ASP A 79 -17.92 2.84 9.49
CA ASP A 79 -18.18 1.48 8.99
C ASP A 79 -19.17 0.69 9.85
N ILE A 80 -20.15 1.37 10.44
CA ILE A 80 -21.25 0.75 11.17
C ILE A 80 -22.45 0.72 10.23
N ASP A 81 -22.71 -0.45 9.64
CA ASP A 81 -23.71 -0.65 8.58
C ASP A 81 -25.18 -0.59 9.05
N ASP A 82 -25.40 -0.31 10.32
CA ASP A 82 -26.75 -0.27 10.90
C ASP A 82 -27.44 1.08 10.68
N ASN A 83 -28.67 1.02 10.16
CA ASN A 83 -29.50 2.20 9.93
C ASN A 83 -30.36 2.49 11.17
N VAL A 84 -30.24 3.68 11.76
CA VAL A 84 -31.05 4.13 12.90
C VAL A 84 -32.56 4.06 12.60
N ASN A 85 -32.95 4.18 11.32
CA ASN A 85 -34.35 4.13 10.91
C ASN A 85 -34.91 2.69 10.79
N SER A 86 -34.07 1.64 10.81
CA SER A 86 -34.56 0.26 10.79
C SER A 86 -35.08 -0.20 12.16
N ARG A 87 -34.60 0.42 13.24
CA ARG A 87 -34.99 0.11 14.63
C ARG A 87 -36.27 0.86 15.02
N LYS A 88 -37.30 0.14 15.45
CA LYS A 88 -38.66 0.70 15.74
C LYS A 88 -38.75 1.39 17.09
N SER A 89 -38.00 0.92 18.09
CA SER A 89 -38.02 1.46 19.46
C SER A 89 -36.93 2.51 19.64
N ILE A 90 -37.22 3.55 20.42
CA ILE A 90 -36.23 4.55 20.83
C ILE A 90 -35.09 3.92 21.65
N LYS A 91 -35.39 2.86 22.43
CA LYS A 91 -34.40 2.16 23.25
C LYS A 91 -33.35 1.47 22.36
N ASP A 92 -33.81 0.74 21.36
CA ASP A 92 -32.94 0.02 20.42
C ASP A 92 -32.08 1.00 19.59
N LYS A 93 -32.60 2.20 19.30
CA LYS A 93 -31.81 3.27 18.65
C LYS A 93 -30.71 3.82 19.55
N ILE A 94 -30.99 3.97 20.85
CA ILE A 94 -29.98 4.40 21.83
C ILE A 94 -28.91 3.34 21.99
N GLU A 95 -29.30 2.06 22.08
CA GLU A 95 -28.36 0.93 22.17
C GLU A 95 -27.39 0.88 20.98
N LEU A 96 -27.88 1.10 19.75
CA LEU A 96 -27.03 1.21 18.56
C LEU A 96 -25.96 2.30 18.69
N ILE A 97 -26.36 3.47 19.23
CA ILE A 97 -25.44 4.60 19.39
C ILE A 97 -24.39 4.28 20.47
N VAL A 98 -24.77 3.55 21.53
CA VAL A 98 -23.83 3.11 22.57
C VAL A 98 -22.81 2.13 21.96
N GLU A 99 -23.26 1.10 21.26
CA GLU A 99 -22.40 0.13 20.57
C GLU A 99 -21.44 0.83 19.60
N ALA A 100 -21.94 1.83 18.86
CA ALA A 100 -21.15 2.63 17.94
C ALA A 100 -20.06 3.45 18.65
N ASN A 101 -20.42 4.11 19.76
CA ASN A 101 -19.46 4.87 20.54
C ASN A 101 -18.37 3.97 21.13
N ASP A 102 -18.72 2.77 21.60
CA ASP A 102 -17.76 1.80 22.12
C ASP A 102 -16.75 1.37 21.04
N SER A 103 -17.24 1.05 19.84
CA SER A 103 -16.38 0.74 18.69
C SER A 103 -15.44 1.88 18.31
N ILE A 104 -15.92 3.13 18.35
CA ILE A 104 -15.11 4.31 18.08
C ILE A 104 -14.05 4.51 19.17
N LEU A 105 -14.42 4.37 20.44
CA LEU A 105 -13.50 4.52 21.58
C LEU A 105 -12.43 3.42 21.62
N GLU A 106 -12.76 2.19 21.21
CA GLU A 106 -11.79 1.10 21.06
C GLU A 106 -10.75 1.46 19.99
N LYS A 107 -11.19 1.92 18.80
CA LYS A 107 -10.28 2.40 17.74
C LYS A 107 -9.39 3.56 18.20
N ILE A 108 -9.94 4.50 18.97
CA ILE A 108 -9.16 5.63 19.53
C ILE A 108 -8.10 5.11 20.50
N SER A 109 -8.48 4.19 21.40
CA SER A 109 -7.57 3.60 22.38
C SER A 109 -6.42 2.86 21.67
N ASP A 110 -6.74 2.09 20.64
CA ASP A 110 -5.77 1.37 19.80
C ASP A 110 -4.75 2.31 19.12
N ASN A 111 -5.22 3.45 18.60
CA ASN A 111 -4.38 4.45 17.95
C ASN A 111 -3.49 5.18 18.97
N ILE A 112 -4.02 5.49 20.15
CA ILE A 112 -3.26 6.11 21.25
C ILE A 112 -2.15 5.15 21.72
N ASP A 113 -2.45 3.86 21.85
CA ASP A 113 -1.45 2.84 22.23
C ASP A 113 -0.35 2.67 21.19
N GLU A 114 -0.69 2.81 19.90
CA GLU A 114 0.28 2.80 18.79
C GLU A 114 1.18 4.04 18.83
N ILE A 115 0.61 5.24 19.04
CA ILE A 115 1.36 6.50 19.14
C ILE A 115 2.29 6.50 20.36
N ASN A 116 1.78 6.06 21.51
CA ASN A 116 2.56 5.97 22.74
C ASN A 116 3.60 4.83 22.71
N GLY A 117 3.61 4.01 21.66
CA GLY A 117 4.53 2.88 21.52
C GLY A 117 4.34 1.79 22.58
N ILE A 118 3.19 1.77 23.26
CA ILE A 118 2.84 0.82 24.32
C ILE A 118 2.66 -0.58 23.73
N LYS A 119 2.23 -0.67 22.46
CA LYS A 119 2.43 -1.87 21.64
C LYS A 119 3.94 -2.09 21.46
N LYS A 120 4.54 -2.80 22.43
CA LYS A 120 5.97 -3.16 22.45
C LYS A 120 6.39 -3.57 21.05
N LYS A 121 7.34 -2.85 20.46
CA LYS A 121 8.13 -3.36 19.32
C LYS A 121 8.62 -4.73 19.77
N ASN A 122 8.11 -5.79 19.16
CA ASN A 122 8.50 -7.15 19.51
C ASN A 122 9.99 -7.28 19.24
N LEU A 123 10.81 -7.10 20.28
CA LEU A 123 12.27 -7.32 20.28
C LEU A 123 12.61 -8.81 20.21
N GLN A 124 11.62 -9.69 20.05
CA GLN A 124 11.86 -11.11 19.83
C GLN A 124 12.36 -11.33 18.41
N PRO A 125 13.34 -12.23 18.21
CA PRO A 125 13.80 -12.60 16.87
C PRO A 125 12.62 -13.09 16.04
N VAL A 126 12.68 -12.86 14.72
CA VAL A 126 11.64 -13.29 13.78
C VAL A 126 11.42 -14.79 13.93
N GLN A 127 10.28 -15.18 14.51
CA GLN A 127 9.89 -16.59 14.61
C GLN A 127 9.28 -17.03 13.28
N PHE A 128 9.93 -17.99 12.62
CA PHE A 128 9.41 -18.61 11.41
C PHE A 128 8.33 -19.63 11.75
N GLN A 129 7.22 -19.54 11.04
CA GLN A 129 6.10 -20.44 11.15
C GLN A 129 5.82 -21.03 9.77
N THR A 130 5.62 -22.33 9.69
CA THR A 130 5.25 -22.98 8.43
C THR A 130 3.72 -23.08 8.39
N VAL A 131 3.10 -22.38 7.45
CA VAL A 131 1.72 -22.58 7.05
C VAL A 131 1.73 -23.69 6.00
N THR A 132 1.10 -24.83 6.29
CA THR A 132 0.91 -25.89 5.31
C THR A 132 -0.48 -25.74 4.71
N ALA A 133 -0.59 -25.68 3.40
CA ALA A 133 -1.85 -25.73 2.68
C ALA A 133 -1.93 -27.08 1.95
N GLU A 134 -2.87 -27.92 2.37
CA GLU A 134 -3.17 -29.16 1.68
C GLU A 134 -4.17 -28.86 0.55
N LEU A 135 -3.72 -29.03 -0.69
CA LEU A 135 -4.59 -28.91 -1.86
C LEU A 135 -5.43 -30.19 -2.01
N PRO A 136 -6.75 -30.08 -2.24
CA PRO A 136 -7.57 -31.25 -2.47
C PRO A 136 -7.15 -31.93 -3.78
N THR A 137 -6.88 -33.24 -3.71
CA THR A 137 -6.70 -34.07 -4.90
C THR A 137 -8.01 -34.16 -5.66
N ILE A 138 -8.00 -33.80 -6.94
CA ILE A 138 -9.14 -33.97 -7.85
C ILE A 138 -9.41 -35.47 -7.99
N SER A 139 -10.35 -35.99 -7.19
CA SER A 139 -10.90 -37.32 -7.36
C SER A 139 -12.39 -37.30 -7.01
N GLY A 140 -13.20 -37.09 -8.04
CA GLY A 140 -14.50 -37.76 -8.28
C GLY A 140 -15.65 -37.68 -7.28
N SER A 141 -15.56 -37.02 -6.13
CA SER A 141 -16.66 -37.01 -5.14
C SER A 141 -17.37 -35.67 -5.07
N TRP A 142 -18.59 -35.61 -5.62
CA TRP A 142 -19.46 -34.42 -5.71
C TRP A 142 -19.89 -33.81 -4.36
N ASN A 143 -19.54 -34.42 -3.22
CA ASN A 143 -20.01 -34.02 -1.88
C ASN A 143 -18.91 -33.57 -0.90
N ARG A 144 -17.67 -33.30 -1.34
CA ARG A 144 -16.68 -32.63 -0.48
C ARG A 144 -16.57 -31.16 -0.85
N ILE A 145 -16.72 -30.30 0.16
CA ILE A 145 -16.41 -28.86 0.05
C ILE A 145 -14.92 -28.78 -0.31
N ASN A 146 -14.63 -28.44 -1.57
CA ASN A 146 -13.28 -28.20 -2.10
C ASN A 146 -12.70 -26.90 -1.51
N ARG A 147 -12.39 -26.90 -0.21
CA ARG A 147 -11.65 -25.82 0.44
C ARG A 147 -10.30 -26.37 0.89
N ALA A 148 -9.23 -25.66 0.54
CA ALA A 148 -7.89 -25.96 1.02
C ALA A 148 -7.86 -25.90 2.55
N THR A 149 -7.32 -26.94 3.19
CA THR A 149 -7.08 -26.98 4.64
C THR A 149 -5.74 -26.30 4.94
N PHE A 150 -5.78 -25.23 5.73
CA PHE A 150 -4.58 -24.51 6.18
C PHE A 150 -4.25 -24.95 7.61
N SER A 151 -3.07 -25.50 7.82
CA SER A 151 -2.53 -25.80 9.15
C SER A 151 -1.31 -24.93 9.43
N VAL A 152 -1.13 -24.52 10.68
CA VAL A 152 -0.07 -23.59 11.05
C VAL A 152 0.80 -24.24 12.12
N THR A 153 2.04 -24.57 11.78
CA THR A 153 2.95 -25.33 12.65
C THR A 153 4.22 -24.53 12.94
N SER A 154 4.56 -24.41 14.22
CA SER A 154 5.85 -23.83 14.66
C SER A 154 6.99 -24.81 14.39
N LEU A 155 8.15 -24.31 13.95
CA LEU A 155 9.34 -25.10 13.56
C LEU A 155 9.87 -26.06 14.64
N GLY A 156 9.43 -25.93 15.90
CA GLY A 156 9.80 -26.81 17.01
C GLY A 156 9.02 -28.13 17.08
N ASN A 157 7.89 -28.25 16.39
CA ASN A 157 7.02 -29.43 16.42
C ASN A 157 6.69 -29.89 14.99
N LEU A 158 7.68 -30.32 14.20
CA LEU A 158 7.40 -31.00 12.94
C LEU A 158 6.88 -32.42 13.23
N PRO A 159 5.66 -32.80 12.81
CA PRO A 159 5.31 -34.21 12.71
C PRO A 159 6.22 -34.85 11.65
N LYS A 160 6.73 -36.07 11.94
CA LYS A 160 7.48 -36.87 10.97
C LYS A 160 6.65 -37.03 9.69
N VAL A 161 7.06 -36.36 8.61
CA VAL A 161 6.36 -36.42 7.32
C VAL A 161 6.56 -37.82 6.73
N ASN A 162 5.44 -38.52 6.51
CA ASN A 162 5.38 -39.76 5.77
C ASN A 162 5.45 -39.41 4.27
N LEU A 163 6.46 -39.91 3.55
CA LEU A 163 6.84 -39.48 2.19
C LEU A 163 5.80 -39.70 1.06
N ASN A 164 4.60 -40.17 1.37
CA ASN A 164 3.69 -40.77 0.38
C ASN A 164 2.35 -40.03 0.18
N SER A 165 2.20 -38.75 0.52
CA SER A 165 0.93 -38.06 0.22
C SER A 165 1.08 -36.58 -0.15
N THR A 166 0.71 -36.31 -1.41
CA THR A 166 0.03 -35.13 -1.97
C THR A 166 0.67 -33.74 -1.80
N LYS A 167 0.63 -32.96 -2.89
CA LYS A 167 1.18 -31.60 -3.05
C LYS A 167 0.69 -30.65 -1.94
N SER A 168 1.43 -30.57 -0.84
CA SER A 168 1.20 -29.61 0.24
C SER A 168 2.14 -28.41 0.06
N ILE A 169 1.57 -27.21 0.03
CA ILE A 169 2.36 -25.98 -0.08
C ILE A 169 2.77 -25.56 1.34
N HIS A 170 4.07 -25.61 1.62
CA HIS A 170 4.64 -25.08 2.85
C HIS A 170 5.04 -23.61 2.67
N LEU A 171 4.22 -22.71 3.19
CA LEU A 171 4.45 -21.27 3.25
C LEU A 171 5.16 -20.93 4.57
N LEU A 172 6.43 -20.55 4.50
CA LEU A 172 7.10 -19.98 5.65
C LEU A 172 6.66 -18.52 5.83
N THR A 173 6.23 -18.15 7.03
CA THR A 173 5.82 -16.79 7.39
C THR A 173 6.47 -16.38 8.71
N GLY A 174 6.96 -15.16 8.79
CA GLY A 174 7.51 -14.61 10.04
C GLY A 174 6.39 -14.03 10.90
N LYS A 175 6.20 -14.56 12.11
CA LYS A 175 5.13 -14.13 13.03
C LYS A 175 5.29 -12.68 13.51
N ASN A 176 6.54 -12.21 13.61
CA ASN A 176 6.90 -10.92 14.22
C ASN A 176 7.63 -9.97 13.24
N ILE A 177 7.21 -9.91 11.97
CA ILE A 177 7.81 -8.94 11.02
C ILE A 177 7.09 -7.60 11.14
N ILE A 178 7.81 -6.57 11.61
CA ILE A 178 7.35 -5.18 11.63
C ILE A 178 7.11 -4.74 10.18
N ARG A 179 6.03 -3.98 9.96
CA ARG A 179 5.71 -3.43 8.64
C ARG A 179 6.77 -2.39 8.25
N PRO A 180 7.54 -2.59 7.16
CA PRO A 180 8.60 -1.64 6.78
C PRO A 180 8.07 -0.23 6.49
N GLN A 181 6.80 -0.12 6.08
CA GLN A 181 6.13 1.16 5.82
C GLN A 181 6.11 2.09 7.05
N THR A 182 6.24 1.54 8.27
CA THR A 182 6.32 2.34 9.50
C THR A 182 7.59 3.19 9.60
N PHE A 183 8.65 2.82 8.87
CA PHE A 183 9.94 3.52 8.87
C PHE A 183 10.09 4.50 7.70
N PHE A 184 9.11 4.57 6.80
CA PHE A 184 9.17 5.48 5.66
C PHE A 184 9.05 6.94 6.12
N LYS A 185 9.82 7.82 5.47
CA LYS A 185 9.76 9.27 5.71
C LYS A 185 8.44 9.85 5.20
N ASP A 186 8.01 9.38 4.03
CA ASP A 186 6.71 9.64 3.43
C ASP A 186 5.63 8.73 4.04
N LYS A 187 4.48 9.30 4.39
CA LYS A 187 3.30 8.50 4.76
C LYS A 187 2.70 7.88 3.50
N ILE A 188 2.22 6.65 3.64
CA ILE A 188 1.51 5.95 2.56
C ILE A 188 0.10 6.52 2.48
N ASP A 189 -0.23 7.14 1.35
CA ASP A 189 -1.59 7.49 0.99
C ASP A 189 -2.15 6.45 0.02
N ASN A 190 -3.31 5.89 0.36
CA ASN A 190 -4.07 4.97 -0.50
C ASN A 190 -5.38 5.60 -0.99
N SER A 191 -5.56 6.91 -0.77
CA SER A 191 -6.70 7.64 -1.31
C SER A 191 -6.65 7.61 -2.84
N ASN A 192 -7.81 7.45 -3.47
CA ASN A 192 -7.96 7.52 -4.93
C ASN A 192 -8.60 8.86 -5.34
N LEU A 193 -8.34 9.92 -4.55
CA LEU A 193 -8.94 11.23 -4.75
C LEU A 193 -8.23 12.03 -5.84
N TYR A 194 -6.93 11.83 -5.98
CA TYR A 194 -6.07 12.54 -6.92
C TYR A 194 -5.31 11.57 -7.81
N PRO A 195 -5.05 11.94 -9.08
CA PRO A 195 -4.18 11.17 -9.96
C PRO A 195 -2.78 10.98 -9.38
N TRP A 196 -2.11 9.89 -9.73
CA TRP A 196 -0.75 9.61 -9.25
C TRP A 196 0.23 10.68 -9.73
N GLN A 197 0.85 11.39 -8.79
CA GLN A 197 1.85 12.41 -9.09
C GLN A 197 3.26 11.80 -9.15
N PRO A 198 4.03 12.05 -10.23
CA PRO A 198 5.44 11.68 -10.30
C PRO A 198 6.25 12.29 -9.16
N ARG A 199 7.03 11.45 -8.45
CA ARG A 199 7.86 11.85 -7.30
C ARG A 199 9.23 12.41 -7.67
N ILE A 200 9.48 12.64 -8.96
CA ILE A 200 10.78 13.08 -9.46
C ILE A 200 11.02 14.56 -9.10
N THR A 201 12.19 14.84 -8.52
CA THR A 201 12.63 16.21 -8.18
C THR A 201 13.65 16.74 -9.17
N GLU A 202 14.51 15.86 -9.68
CA GLU A 202 15.61 16.17 -10.57
C GLU A 202 15.54 15.28 -11.80
N LYS A 203 15.81 15.86 -12.97
CA LYS A 203 15.71 15.19 -14.27
C LYS A 203 17.09 15.14 -14.95
N PRO A 204 17.97 14.19 -14.60
CA PRO A 204 19.24 14.00 -15.29
C PRO A 204 19.05 13.55 -16.74
N ASN A 205 20.05 13.77 -17.61
CA ASN A 205 20.00 13.40 -19.04
C ASN A 205 18.79 14.00 -19.81
N SER A 206 18.26 15.15 -19.36
CA SER A 206 17.07 15.75 -19.95
C SER A 206 17.36 16.44 -21.28
N ILE A 207 16.49 16.23 -22.27
CA ILE A 207 16.41 17.07 -23.47
C ILE A 207 15.49 18.26 -23.19
N ARG A 208 14.40 18.01 -22.44
CA ARG A 208 13.43 19.03 -22.01
C ARG A 208 13.48 19.22 -20.49
N PRO A 209 13.49 20.46 -19.97
CA PRO A 209 13.48 20.71 -18.53
C PRO A 209 12.30 20.01 -17.85
N LEU A 210 12.48 19.64 -16.57
CA LEU A 210 11.45 18.97 -15.79
C LEU A 210 10.18 19.80 -15.74
N ALA A 211 9.10 19.27 -16.28
CA ALA A 211 7.80 19.88 -16.25
C ALA A 211 6.76 18.77 -16.12
N ILE A 212 6.00 18.80 -15.02
CA ILE A 212 4.97 17.83 -14.69
C ILE A 212 3.65 18.56 -14.79
N PHE A 213 2.84 18.19 -15.78
CA PHE A 213 1.54 18.80 -16.02
C PHE A 213 0.45 17.75 -15.91
N LEU A 214 -0.74 18.20 -15.52
CA LEU A 214 -1.93 17.39 -15.52
C LEU A 214 -2.58 17.50 -16.91
N GLU A 215 -2.77 16.36 -17.57
CA GLU A 215 -3.34 16.26 -18.90
C GLU A 215 -4.69 15.54 -18.83
N PRO A 216 -5.73 16.05 -19.51
CA PRO A 216 -7.00 15.35 -19.61
C PRO A 216 -6.87 14.18 -20.59
N THR A 217 -7.16 12.97 -20.11
CA THR A 217 -7.25 11.74 -20.90
C THR A 217 -8.70 11.28 -21.01
N GLU A 218 -8.97 10.27 -21.84
CA GLU A 218 -10.31 9.67 -21.97
C GLU A 218 -10.83 9.06 -20.66
N PHE A 219 -9.92 8.74 -19.72
CA PHE A 219 -10.22 8.08 -18.45
C PHE A 219 -10.17 9.01 -17.23
N GLY A 220 -9.90 10.31 -17.43
CA GLY A 220 -9.82 11.29 -16.34
C GLY A 220 -8.69 12.29 -16.55
N GLU A 221 -8.10 12.74 -15.45
CA GLU A 221 -6.91 13.59 -15.47
C GLU A 221 -5.71 12.73 -15.06
N GLU A 222 -4.61 12.81 -15.81
CA GLU A 222 -3.38 12.05 -15.54
C GLU A 222 -2.15 12.95 -15.65
N PHE A 223 -1.14 12.71 -14.82
CA PHE A 223 0.11 13.44 -14.94
C PHE A 223 0.96 12.89 -16.09
N CYS A 224 1.51 13.79 -16.90
CA CYS A 224 2.36 13.39 -18.02
C CYS A 224 3.65 12.69 -17.54
N HIS A 225 4.14 11.72 -18.33
CA HIS A 225 5.35 10.99 -18.00
C HIS A 225 6.58 11.93 -18.10
N PRO A 226 7.39 12.10 -17.03
CA PRO A 226 8.45 13.12 -17.00
C PRO A 226 9.52 12.97 -18.09
N TYR A 227 9.76 11.75 -18.59
CA TYR A 227 10.72 11.44 -19.66
C TYR A 227 10.06 11.09 -21.01
N GLN A 228 8.77 11.42 -21.20
CA GLN A 228 8.06 11.08 -22.44
C GLN A 228 8.79 11.56 -23.69
N THR A 229 9.18 12.84 -23.72
CA THR A 229 9.88 13.45 -24.87
C THR A 229 11.23 12.77 -25.13
N GLU A 230 12.00 12.45 -24.09
CA GLU A 230 13.28 11.75 -24.23
C GLU A 230 13.12 10.34 -24.79
N LEU A 231 12.05 9.63 -24.40
CA LEU A 231 11.74 8.30 -24.90
C LEU A 231 11.25 8.33 -26.35
N ASP A 232 10.41 9.30 -26.69
CA ASP A 232 9.89 9.47 -28.06
C ASP A 232 11.00 9.81 -29.07
N GLN A 233 12.04 10.51 -28.62
CA GLN A 233 13.21 10.89 -29.43
C GLN A 233 14.38 9.92 -29.28
N PHE A 234 14.21 8.83 -28.52
CA PHE A 234 15.31 7.90 -28.26
C PHE A 234 15.64 7.12 -29.52
N GLU A 235 16.86 7.31 -30.02
CA GLU A 235 17.47 6.48 -31.06
C GLU A 235 18.59 5.63 -30.46
N PRO A 236 18.53 4.29 -30.58
CA PRO A 236 19.58 3.43 -30.07
C PRO A 236 20.88 3.67 -30.85
N PRO A 237 22.02 3.91 -30.16
CA PRO A 237 23.31 4.05 -30.81
C PRO A 237 23.63 2.88 -31.74
N SER A 238 24.22 3.14 -32.91
CA SER A 238 24.44 2.13 -33.95
C SER A 238 25.23 0.90 -33.51
N HIS A 239 26.11 1.03 -32.51
CA HIS A 239 26.86 -0.09 -31.94
C HIS A 239 25.97 -1.10 -31.20
N GLN A 240 24.82 -0.67 -30.67
CA GLN A 240 23.85 -1.52 -29.98
C GLN A 240 23.02 -2.37 -30.94
N LEU A 241 22.92 -1.95 -32.20
CA LEU A 241 22.17 -2.66 -33.25
C LEU A 241 23.04 -3.70 -33.98
N GLN A 242 24.33 -3.78 -33.66
CA GLN A 242 25.23 -4.75 -34.25
C GLN A 242 25.07 -6.11 -33.59
N HIS A 243 25.17 -7.18 -34.39
CA HIS A 243 25.19 -8.52 -33.86
C HIS A 243 26.48 -8.75 -33.04
N VAL A 244 26.32 -9.03 -31.75
CA VAL A 244 27.42 -9.36 -30.85
C VAL A 244 27.25 -10.80 -30.37
N THR A 245 28.34 -11.56 -30.33
CA THR A 245 28.33 -12.90 -29.76
C THR A 245 28.09 -12.81 -28.25
N PRO A 246 27.05 -13.45 -27.69
CA PRO A 246 26.75 -13.38 -26.27
C PRO A 246 27.92 -13.87 -25.41
N THR A 247 28.35 -13.04 -24.47
CA THR A 247 29.37 -13.44 -23.49
C THR A 247 28.69 -14.22 -22.37
N LYS A 248 29.24 -15.38 -22.01
CA LYS A 248 28.71 -16.16 -20.90
C LYS A 248 28.93 -15.42 -19.57
N PRO A 249 27.94 -15.41 -18.68
CA PRO A 249 28.12 -14.88 -17.34
C PRO A 249 29.26 -15.61 -16.60
N LYS A 250 30.04 -14.86 -15.82
CA LYS A 250 31.00 -15.43 -14.85
C LYS A 250 30.29 -16.35 -13.85
N PRO A 251 30.94 -17.43 -13.39
CA PRO A 251 30.42 -18.27 -12.32
C PRO A 251 30.12 -17.44 -11.05
N VAL A 252 29.12 -17.89 -10.28
CA VAL A 252 28.72 -17.23 -9.03
C VAL A 252 29.88 -17.13 -8.03
N SER A 253 30.75 -18.14 -7.98
CA SER A 253 31.92 -18.16 -7.10
C SER A 253 32.96 -17.07 -7.39
N GLU A 254 32.99 -16.58 -8.63
CA GLU A 254 33.96 -15.59 -9.11
C GLU A 254 33.35 -14.20 -9.25
N THR A 255 32.04 -14.06 -9.03
CA THR A 255 31.33 -12.78 -9.17
C THR A 255 31.11 -12.15 -7.80
N PRO A 256 31.75 -11.01 -7.48
CA PRO A 256 31.56 -10.32 -6.22
C PRO A 256 30.10 -9.88 -6.03
N LEU A 257 29.59 -10.05 -4.82
CA LEU A 257 28.26 -9.60 -4.42
C LEU A 257 28.37 -8.43 -3.44
N HIS A 258 27.76 -7.31 -3.79
CA HIS A 258 27.76 -6.10 -2.97
C HIS A 258 26.36 -5.80 -2.42
N MET A 259 26.28 -5.62 -1.10
CA MET A 259 25.06 -5.21 -0.40
C MET A 259 25.04 -3.69 -0.22
N ILE A 260 24.00 -3.05 -0.73
CA ILE A 260 23.82 -1.59 -0.75
C ILE A 260 22.63 -1.23 0.14
N GLU A 261 22.95 -0.78 1.35
CA GLU A 261 21.99 -0.48 2.42
C GLU A 261 22.12 0.97 2.91
N THR A 262 23.15 1.70 2.46
CA THR A 262 23.48 3.06 2.91
C THR A 262 23.53 4.03 1.74
N SER A 263 23.22 5.31 2.01
CA SER A 263 23.18 6.34 0.97
C SER A 263 24.55 6.52 0.32
N GLU A 264 25.62 6.45 1.10
CA GLU A 264 27.00 6.63 0.62
C GLU A 264 27.38 5.52 -0.36
N ARG A 265 27.01 4.27 -0.07
CA ARG A 265 27.23 3.13 -0.98
C ARG A 265 26.39 3.23 -2.25
N LEU A 266 25.20 3.82 -2.17
CA LEU A 266 24.38 4.07 -3.35
C LEU A 266 25.04 5.10 -4.28
N ASP A 267 25.62 6.17 -3.72
CA ASP A 267 26.37 7.17 -4.50
C ASP A 267 27.61 6.56 -5.18
N GLU A 268 28.34 5.69 -4.47
CA GLU A 268 29.46 4.93 -5.03
C GLU A 268 29.01 4.00 -6.15
N LEU A 269 27.88 3.29 -5.95
CA LEU A 269 27.30 2.42 -6.96
C LEU A 269 26.93 3.20 -8.23
N VAL A 270 26.28 4.36 -8.12
CA VAL A 270 25.91 5.19 -9.28
C VAL A 270 27.16 5.52 -10.10
N LYS A 271 28.24 5.96 -9.46
CA LYS A 271 29.53 6.27 -10.12
C LYS A 271 30.14 5.04 -10.79
N GLU A 272 29.98 3.86 -10.20
CA GLU A 272 30.47 2.61 -10.76
C GLU A 272 29.66 2.18 -11.99
N LEU A 273 28.33 2.21 -11.91
CA LEU A 273 27.44 1.81 -13.00
C LEU A 273 27.59 2.70 -14.24
N LEU A 274 27.95 3.98 -14.08
CA LEU A 274 28.21 4.90 -15.19
C LEU A 274 29.38 4.47 -16.10
N LYS A 275 30.25 3.57 -15.64
CA LYS A 275 31.40 3.06 -16.41
C LYS A 275 31.01 1.95 -17.38
N TYR A 276 29.86 1.31 -17.18
CA TYR A 276 29.44 0.15 -17.95
C TYR A 276 28.47 0.54 -19.08
N PRO A 277 28.61 -0.02 -20.29
CA PRO A 277 27.69 0.24 -21.39
C PRO A 277 26.36 -0.53 -21.26
N ILE A 278 26.34 -1.60 -20.46
CA ILE A 278 25.18 -2.47 -20.26
C ILE A 278 25.11 -2.84 -18.79
N ILE A 279 23.92 -2.70 -18.22
CA ILE A 279 23.58 -3.19 -16.88
C ILE A 279 22.30 -3.99 -16.94
N ALA A 280 22.19 -5.00 -16.09
CA ALA A 280 20.96 -5.76 -15.91
C ALA A 280 20.27 -5.31 -14.61
N VAL A 281 18.95 -5.18 -14.63
CA VAL A 281 18.14 -4.71 -13.49
C VAL A 281 16.94 -5.64 -13.30
N ASP A 282 16.67 -6.03 -12.06
CA ASP A 282 15.47 -6.77 -11.65
C ASP A 282 14.94 -6.23 -10.31
N LEU A 283 13.68 -6.52 -10.00
CA LEU A 283 12.98 -6.06 -8.81
C LEU A 283 12.22 -7.18 -8.11
N GLU A 284 12.18 -7.12 -6.78
CA GLU A 284 11.28 -7.93 -5.97
C GLU A 284 10.16 -7.07 -5.38
N HIS A 285 8.93 -7.55 -5.57
CA HIS A 285 7.72 -6.86 -5.17
C HIS A 285 6.93 -7.66 -4.12
N HIS A 286 6.39 -6.96 -3.13
CA HIS A 286 5.51 -7.53 -2.11
C HIS A 286 4.15 -6.83 -2.10
N SER A 287 3.08 -7.61 -2.21
CA SER A 287 1.69 -7.11 -2.18
C SER A 287 0.82 -7.71 -1.07
N TYR A 288 1.31 -8.66 -0.26
CA TYR A 288 0.44 -9.37 0.70
C TYR A 288 0.05 -8.51 1.92
N ARG A 289 0.97 -7.68 2.44
CA ARG A 289 0.73 -6.80 3.61
C ARG A 289 0.71 -5.31 3.25
N THR A 290 0.32 -4.98 2.03
CA THR A 290 0.27 -3.61 1.52
C THR A 290 -0.84 -3.50 0.47
N PHE A 291 -1.46 -2.32 0.34
CA PHE A 291 -2.59 -2.13 -0.57
C PHE A 291 -2.13 -2.10 -2.03
N LEU A 292 -1.30 -1.12 -2.41
CA LEU A 292 -0.79 -0.98 -3.78
C LEU A 292 0.38 -1.92 -4.11
N GLY A 293 1.11 -2.38 -3.09
CA GLY A 293 2.41 -3.00 -3.30
C GLY A 293 3.57 -2.19 -2.76
N ILE A 294 4.71 -2.84 -2.53
CA ILE A 294 5.99 -2.21 -2.23
C ILE A 294 7.11 -2.98 -2.95
N THR A 295 8.06 -2.26 -3.51
CA THR A 295 9.34 -2.84 -3.92
C THR A 295 10.17 -3.12 -2.66
N CYS A 296 10.67 -4.34 -2.53
CA CYS A 296 11.45 -4.79 -1.39
C CYS A 296 12.95 -4.88 -1.72
N LEU A 297 13.29 -5.28 -2.94
CA LEU A 297 14.66 -5.46 -3.37
C LEU A 297 14.82 -4.96 -4.80
N MET A 298 16.00 -4.44 -5.09
CA MET A 298 16.43 -4.18 -6.46
C MET A 298 17.78 -4.87 -6.65
N GLN A 299 17.90 -5.58 -7.77
CA GLN A 299 19.11 -6.29 -8.15
C GLN A 299 19.69 -5.62 -9.38
N ILE A 300 20.97 -5.29 -9.34
CA ILE A 300 21.69 -4.76 -10.50
C ILE A 300 22.90 -5.65 -10.76
N SER A 301 23.06 -6.09 -12.01
CA SER A 301 24.22 -6.87 -12.44
C SER A 301 25.01 -6.11 -13.49
N THR A 302 26.33 -6.17 -13.35
CA THR A 302 27.28 -5.77 -14.38
C THR A 302 27.96 -7.02 -14.94
N ILE A 303 28.89 -6.85 -15.88
CA ILE A 303 29.73 -7.96 -16.34
C ILE A 303 30.71 -8.44 -15.26
N GLU A 304 31.05 -7.58 -14.30
CA GLU A 304 32.07 -7.83 -13.28
C GLU A 304 31.51 -8.24 -11.91
N ALA A 305 30.41 -7.62 -11.47
CA ALA A 305 29.86 -7.78 -10.13
C ALA A 305 28.32 -7.67 -10.09
N ASP A 306 27.75 -8.21 -9.02
CA ASP A 306 26.32 -8.17 -8.70
C ASP A 306 26.06 -7.31 -7.46
N TYR A 307 24.96 -6.55 -7.51
CA TYR A 307 24.57 -5.59 -6.48
C TYR A 307 23.14 -5.89 -6.02
N ILE A 308 22.95 -5.92 -4.70
CA ILE A 308 21.65 -6.02 -4.06
C ILE A 308 21.40 -4.74 -3.29
N ILE A 309 20.31 -4.07 -3.62
CA ILE A 309 19.95 -2.77 -3.07
C ILE A 309 18.71 -2.92 -2.21
N ASP A 310 18.81 -2.51 -0.94
CA ASP A 310 17.67 -2.45 -0.03
C ASP A 310 16.80 -1.23 -0.37
N THR A 311 15.73 -1.51 -1.12
CA THR A 311 14.79 -0.47 -1.55
C THR A 311 13.84 0.02 -0.45
N LEU A 312 13.77 -0.68 0.69
CA LEU A 312 12.95 -0.26 1.83
C LEU A 312 13.68 0.82 2.63
N VAL A 313 14.96 0.61 2.90
CA VAL A 313 15.82 1.58 3.62
C VAL A 313 16.14 2.78 2.74
N LEU A 314 16.45 2.55 1.46
CA LEU A 314 16.87 3.60 0.52
C LEU A 314 15.71 4.20 -0.29
N ARG A 315 14.46 3.96 0.10
CA ARG A 315 13.25 4.36 -0.64
C ARG A 315 13.26 5.82 -1.10
N ASP A 316 13.70 6.74 -0.25
CA ASP A 316 13.75 8.18 -0.54
C ASP A 316 15.02 8.63 -1.27
N LYS A 317 15.94 7.71 -1.59
CA LYS A 317 17.25 7.98 -2.21
C LYS A 317 17.45 7.33 -3.56
N LEU A 318 16.65 6.32 -3.92
CA LEU A 318 16.77 5.60 -5.19
C LEU A 318 16.63 6.49 -6.44
N TYR A 319 16.09 7.70 -6.32
CA TYR A 319 16.03 8.67 -7.44
C TYR A 319 17.42 8.99 -8.02
N LEU A 320 18.50 8.83 -7.24
CA LEU A 320 19.88 9.00 -7.69
C LEU A 320 20.25 8.07 -8.86
N LEU A 321 19.63 6.88 -8.92
CA LEU A 321 19.82 5.95 -10.03
C LEU A 321 19.31 6.50 -11.36
N ASN A 322 18.50 7.58 -11.38
CA ASN A 322 18.07 8.22 -12.62
C ASN A 322 19.27 8.68 -13.46
N GLU A 323 20.40 9.06 -12.86
CA GLU A 323 21.62 9.42 -13.61
C GLU A 323 22.08 8.30 -14.56
N VAL A 324 21.89 7.05 -14.14
CA VAL A 324 22.23 5.85 -14.90
C VAL A 324 21.03 5.40 -15.72
N PHE A 325 19.86 5.29 -15.10
CA PHE A 325 18.64 4.70 -15.67
C PHE A 325 18.10 5.50 -16.87
N THR A 326 18.31 6.81 -16.86
CA THR A 326 17.84 7.70 -17.94
C THR A 326 18.93 7.99 -18.98
N LYS A 327 20.16 7.49 -18.77
CA LYS A 327 21.27 7.72 -19.69
C LYS A 327 21.16 6.87 -20.96
N PRO A 328 20.94 7.45 -22.14
CA PRO A 328 20.65 6.68 -23.37
C PRO A 328 21.83 5.81 -23.84
N SER A 329 23.06 6.14 -23.44
CA SER A 329 24.26 5.37 -23.80
C SER A 329 24.40 4.04 -23.03
N ILE A 330 23.64 3.86 -21.94
CA ILE A 330 23.70 2.64 -21.12
C ILE A 330 22.44 1.82 -21.41
N ILE A 331 22.60 0.57 -21.83
CA ILE A 331 21.49 -0.38 -22.00
C ILE A 331 21.09 -0.92 -20.64
N LYS A 332 19.78 -0.97 -20.38
CA LYS A 332 19.20 -1.54 -19.17
C LYS A 332 18.45 -2.78 -19.60
N GLU A 333 19.06 -3.94 -19.39
CA GLU A 333 18.41 -5.21 -19.67
C GLU A 333 17.65 -5.69 -18.44
N ASN A 334 16.50 -6.32 -18.67
CA ASN A 334 15.83 -7.06 -17.61
C ASN A 334 16.37 -8.50 -17.60
N VAL A 335 17.26 -8.83 -16.65
CA VAL A 335 17.89 -10.15 -16.57
C VAL A 335 17.83 -10.70 -15.15
N ILE A 336 17.26 -11.89 -15.04
CA ILE A 336 17.17 -12.65 -13.79
C ILE A 336 18.50 -13.44 -13.59
N ARG A 337 19.59 -12.76 -13.22
CA ARG A 337 20.88 -13.42 -12.90
C ARG A 337 21.10 -13.59 -11.39
N VAL A 338 20.70 -12.59 -10.59
CA VAL A 338 21.05 -12.49 -9.16
C VAL A 338 20.20 -13.40 -8.26
N LEU A 339 19.03 -13.86 -8.73
CA LEU A 339 18.13 -14.74 -7.96
C LEU A 339 18.83 -16.03 -7.47
N CYS A 340 19.83 -16.51 -8.21
CA CYS A 340 20.61 -17.70 -7.85
C CYS A 340 21.67 -17.44 -6.77
N ILE A 341 22.19 -16.22 -6.62
CA ILE A 341 23.33 -15.91 -5.74
C ILE A 341 22.88 -15.77 -4.27
N ILE A 342 21.71 -15.18 -4.05
CA ILE A 342 21.15 -14.97 -2.69
C ILE A 342 20.85 -16.29 -1.97
N ILE A 343 20.57 -17.36 -2.73
CA ILE A 343 20.32 -18.69 -2.18
C ILE A 343 21.60 -19.29 -1.55
N ILE A 344 22.79 -18.92 -2.04
CA ILE A 344 24.05 -19.58 -1.67
C ILE A 344 24.74 -18.93 -0.47
N ASN A 345 24.64 -17.60 -0.26
CA ASN A 345 25.50 -16.88 0.70
C ASN A 345 24.79 -16.17 1.88
N ALA A 346 23.51 -16.42 2.16
CA ALA A 346 22.78 -15.63 3.17
C ALA A 346 23.11 -16.00 4.63
N THR A 347 23.88 -15.14 5.30
CA THR A 347 23.93 -14.94 6.77
C THR A 347 22.57 -14.42 7.32
N PRO A 348 22.29 -14.52 8.63
CA PRO A 348 20.93 -14.60 9.19
C PRO A 348 20.11 -13.29 9.21
N MET A 349 20.58 -12.18 8.63
CA MET A 349 19.93 -10.88 8.82
C MET A 349 18.76 -10.59 7.83
N CYS A 350 18.62 -11.35 6.74
CA CYS A 350 17.58 -11.10 5.72
C CYS A 350 16.76 -12.35 5.32
N GLN A 351 16.30 -13.14 6.30
CA GLN A 351 15.53 -14.37 6.04
C GLN A 351 14.13 -14.16 5.43
N ALA A 352 13.54 -12.96 5.53
CA ALA A 352 12.26 -12.65 4.86
C ALA A 352 12.43 -12.48 3.34
N ILE A 353 13.56 -11.90 2.92
CA ILE A 353 13.96 -11.77 1.51
C ILE A 353 14.31 -13.14 0.95
N LYS A 354 14.97 -13.99 1.74
CA LYS A 354 15.32 -15.38 1.38
C LYS A 354 14.11 -16.22 0.93
N GLN A 355 12.97 -16.11 1.61
CA GLN A 355 11.78 -16.92 1.29
C GLN A 355 11.00 -16.43 0.07
N ILE A 356 10.97 -15.11 -0.16
CA ILE A 356 10.37 -14.51 -1.36
C ILE A 356 11.17 -14.95 -2.59
N LEU A 357 12.49 -14.93 -2.49
CA LEU A 357 13.41 -15.34 -3.55
C LEU A 357 13.36 -16.86 -3.81
N GLU A 358 13.41 -17.71 -2.78
CA GLU A 358 13.31 -19.18 -2.91
C GLU A 358 12.01 -19.64 -3.60
N ARG A 359 10.91 -18.90 -3.44
CA ARG A 359 9.62 -19.22 -4.06
C ARG A 359 9.61 -18.91 -5.55
N ARG A 360 10.27 -17.83 -5.97
CA ARG A 360 10.34 -17.39 -7.37
C ARG A 360 11.32 -18.26 -8.17
N THR A 361 12.43 -18.69 -7.56
CA THR A 361 13.40 -19.59 -8.22
C THR A 361 12.84 -20.98 -8.50
N ARG A 362 12.02 -21.54 -7.59
CA ARG A 362 11.37 -22.85 -7.82
C ARG A 362 10.39 -22.81 -9.00
N ASN A 363 9.52 -21.81 -9.03
CA ASN A 363 8.54 -21.68 -10.12
C ASN A 363 9.21 -21.44 -11.48
N ILE A 364 10.28 -20.64 -11.54
CA ILE A 364 10.99 -20.33 -12.79
C ILE A 364 11.85 -21.52 -13.27
N LEU A 365 12.44 -22.29 -12.35
CA LEU A 365 13.17 -23.52 -12.71
C LEU A 365 12.23 -24.60 -13.24
N GLU A 366 11.03 -24.74 -12.67
CA GLU A 366 10.00 -25.64 -13.19
C GLU A 366 9.54 -25.20 -14.60
N GLU A 367 9.28 -23.90 -14.80
CA GLU A 367 8.82 -23.34 -16.09
C GLU A 367 9.90 -23.40 -17.19
N ARG A 368 11.19 -23.32 -16.83
CA ARG A 368 12.32 -23.50 -17.77
C ARG A 368 12.66 -24.96 -18.05
N MET A 369 12.43 -25.86 -17.10
CA MET A 369 12.58 -27.30 -17.31
C MET A 369 11.49 -27.85 -18.24
N GLU A 370 10.27 -27.30 -18.17
CA GLU A 370 9.21 -27.59 -19.16
C GLU A 370 9.58 -27.07 -20.56
N LYS A 371 10.10 -25.85 -20.69
CA LYS A 371 10.48 -25.27 -22.00
C LYS A 371 11.78 -25.82 -22.62
N LEU A 372 12.54 -26.62 -21.88
CA LEU A 372 13.73 -27.33 -22.39
C LEU A 372 13.46 -28.82 -22.65
N ALA A 373 12.27 -29.31 -22.27
CA ALA A 373 11.82 -30.67 -22.51
C ALA A 373 10.96 -30.82 -23.78
N ASP A 374 10.55 -29.69 -24.38
CA ASP A 374 10.00 -29.55 -25.74
C ASP A 374 11.07 -28.98 -26.69
#